data_AF-A0A6I2GS36-F1
#
_entry.id   AF-A0A6I2GS36-F1
#
_cell.length_a   1.000
_cell.length_b   1.000
_cell.length_c   1.000
_cell.angle_alpha   90.00
_cell.angle_beta   90.00
_cell.angle_gamma   90.00
#
_symmetry.space_group_name_H-M   'P 1'
#
loop_
_entity.id
_entity.type
_entity.pdbx_description
1 polymer ?
#
loop_
_entity_poly.entity_id
_entity_poly.type
_entity_poly.pdbx_seq_one_letter_code
_entity_poly.pdbx_strand_id
1 'polypeptide(L)' 'MKVSRNAPCPCGSGRKYKLCHGRGHRSEWTTGTTVRLAFLVTLLLAGLVLAVLSFLSPADHAAPRAEAPSAGTR' A
#
# COMPACT_ATOMS: atom_id res chain seq x y z
N MET A 1 37.02 -14.29 -21.33
CA MET A 1 36.92 -14.70 -19.90
C MET A 1 35.81 -13.90 -19.24
N LYS A 2 34.87 -14.56 -18.53
CA LYS A 2 33.74 -13.89 -17.86
C LYS A 2 34.04 -13.86 -16.35
N VAL A 3 34.29 -12.67 -15.80
CA VAL A 3 34.68 -12.50 -14.38
C VAL A 3 33.50 -12.83 -13.48
N SER A 4 33.71 -13.70 -12.48
CA SER A 4 32.68 -14.02 -11.48
C SER A 4 32.39 -12.81 -10.58
N ARG A 5 31.11 -12.60 -10.22
CA ARG A 5 30.65 -11.49 -9.35
C ARG A 5 31.36 -11.45 -7.99
N ASN A 6 31.79 -12.59 -7.45
CA ASN A 6 32.48 -12.67 -6.16
C ASN A 6 34.01 -12.64 -6.28
N ALA A 7 34.58 -12.75 -7.49
CA ALA A 7 36.03 -12.71 -7.70
C ALA A 7 36.61 -11.33 -7.36
N PRO A 8 37.90 -11.23 -7.03
CA PRO A 8 38.58 -9.94 -6.91
C PRO A 8 38.44 -9.12 -8.20
N CYS A 9 38.21 -7.82 -8.05
CA CYS A 9 37.99 -6.94 -9.19
C CYS A 9 39.31 -6.72 -9.96
N PRO A 10 39.32 -6.86 -11.30
CA PRO A 10 40.55 -6.76 -12.11
C PRO A 10 41.18 -5.36 -12.13
N CYS A 11 40.57 -4.36 -11.49
CA CYS A 11 41.10 -3.00 -11.37
C CYS A 11 42.12 -2.83 -10.23
N GLY A 12 42.52 -3.91 -9.54
CA GLY A 12 43.50 -3.86 -8.45
C GLY A 12 42.98 -3.35 -7.11
N SER A 13 41.67 -3.07 -6.95
CA SER A 13 41.14 -2.51 -5.70
C SER A 13 41.02 -3.50 -4.52
N GLY A 14 41.30 -4.79 -4.74
CA GLY A 14 41.09 -5.84 -3.73
C GLY A 14 39.61 -6.14 -3.39
N ARG A 15 38.65 -5.35 -3.87
CA ARG A 15 37.20 -5.54 -3.62
C ARG A 15 36.61 -6.62 -4.54
N LYS A 16 35.54 -7.28 -4.10
CA LYS A 16 34.75 -8.20 -4.95
C LYS A 16 34.18 -7.47 -6.17
N TYR A 17 34.19 -8.09 -7.35
CA TYR A 17 33.75 -7.48 -8.62
C TYR A 17 32.36 -6.85 -8.50
N LYS A 18 31.37 -7.53 -7.90
CA LYS A 18 30.00 -7.01 -7.66
C LYS A 18 29.90 -5.76 -6.79
N LEU A 19 30.96 -5.43 -6.03
CA LEU A 19 31.05 -4.25 -5.18
C LEU A 19 31.94 -3.16 -5.78
N CYS A 20 32.57 -3.42 -6.92
CA CYS A 20 33.39 -2.45 -7.64
C CYS A 20 32.76 -2.19 -9.01
N HIS A 21 33.39 -2.64 -10.09
CA HIS A 21 32.93 -2.40 -11.46
C HIS A 21 31.71 -3.26 -11.89
N GLY A 22 31.42 -4.33 -11.15
CA GLY A 22 30.23 -5.17 -11.35
C GLY A 22 28.97 -4.66 -10.65
N ARG A 23 29.04 -3.45 -10.09
CA ARG A 23 27.96 -2.74 -9.40
C ARG A 23 27.10 -1.95 -10.40
N GLY A 24 26.84 -2.55 -11.58
CA GLY A 24 25.89 -2.01 -12.54
C GLY A 24 24.54 -1.85 -11.86
N HIS A 25 23.94 -0.66 -12.05
CA HIS A 25 22.69 -0.20 -11.46
C HIS A 25 21.93 -1.31 -10.76
N ARG A 26 22.12 -1.41 -9.44
CA ARG A 26 21.09 -2.08 -8.64
C ARG A 26 19.86 -1.25 -8.93
N SER A 27 18.90 -1.83 -9.64
CA SER A 27 17.58 -1.25 -9.78
C SER A 27 17.19 -0.74 -8.39
N GLU A 28 17.04 0.56 -8.23
CA GLU A 28 16.51 1.23 -7.02
C GLU A 28 15.02 0.87 -6.79
N TRP A 29 14.65 -0.36 -7.13
CA TRP A 29 13.35 -0.99 -7.03
C TRP A 29 13.09 -1.43 -5.60
N THR A 30 13.27 -0.54 -4.64
CA THR A 30 12.87 -0.81 -3.26
C THR A 30 12.07 0.34 -2.71
N THR A 31 12.49 1.58 -2.94
CA THR A 31 11.83 2.74 -2.34
C THR A 31 10.49 3.04 -3.00
N GLY A 32 10.46 3.22 -4.33
CA GLY A 32 9.22 3.55 -5.05
C GLY A 32 8.19 2.42 -5.03
N THR A 33 8.65 1.17 -5.14
CA THR A 33 7.75 0.00 -5.13
C THR A 33 7.12 -0.20 -3.75
N THR A 34 7.87 -0.03 -2.67
CA THR A 34 7.33 -0.18 -1.30
C THR A 34 6.28 0.89 -1.01
N VAL A 35 6.54 2.16 -1.37
CA VAL A 35 5.57 3.25 -1.18
C VAL A 35 4.30 3.03 -2.00
N ARG A 36 4.44 2.61 -3.27
CA ARG A 36 3.29 2.29 -4.13
C ARG A 36 2.45 1.14 -3.56
N LEU A 37 3.10 0.06 -3.10
CA LEU A 37 2.40 -1.08 -2.51
C LEU A 37 1.74 -0.71 -1.18
N ALA A 38 2.41 0.06 -0.32
CA ALA A 38 1.85 0.52 0.94
C ALA A 38 0.58 1.35 0.69
N PHE A 39 0.61 2.30 -0.26
CA PHE A 39 -0.55 3.11 -0.61
C PHE A 39 -1.72 2.26 -1.13
N LEU A 40 -1.46 1.33 -2.05
CA LEU A 40 -2.48 0.42 -2.59
C LEU A 40 -3.11 -0.44 -1.49
N VAL A 41 -2.30 -1.02 -0.60
CA VAL A 41 -2.79 -1.83 0.53
C VAL A 41 -3.62 -0.98 1.49
N THR A 42 -3.19 0.24 1.82
CA THR A 42 -3.98 1.12 2.69
C THR A 42 -5.35 1.49 2.10
N LEU A 43 -5.42 1.76 0.79
CA LEU A 43 -6.70 2.06 0.12
C LEU A 43 -7.64 0.85 0.09
N LEU A 44 -7.10 -0.34 -0.16
CA LEU A 44 -7.89 -1.58 -0.16
C LEU A 44 -8.43 -1.92 1.23
N LEU A 45 -7.60 -1.80 2.27
CA LEU A 45 -8.03 -2.04 3.64
C LEU A 45 -9.05 -1.00 4.12
N ALA A 46 -8.85 0.29 3.81
CA ALA A 46 -9.83 1.34 4.14
C ALA A 46 -11.17 1.10 3.43
N GLY A 47 -11.14 0.74 2.14
CA GLY A 47 -12.34 0.38 1.39
C GLY A 47 -13.04 -0.86 1.95
N LEU A 48 -12.28 -1.89 2.34
CA LEU A 48 -12.82 -3.10 2.98
C LEU A 48 -13.48 -2.78 4.32
N VAL A 49 -12.83 -1.96 5.17
CA VAL A 49 -13.39 -1.52 6.45
C VAL A 49 -14.69 -0.77 6.23
N LEU A 50 -14.74 0.20 5.31
CA LEU A 50 -15.96 0.94 5.00
C LEU A 50 -17.08 0.01 4.51
N ALA A 51 -16.78 -0.91 3.60
CA ALA A 51 -17.75 -1.88 3.11
C ALA A 51 -18.30 -2.75 4.25
N VAL A 52 -17.43 -3.33 5.08
CA VAL A 52 -17.81 -4.14 6.24
C VAL A 52 -18.69 -3.33 7.20
N LEU A 53 -18.32 -2.08 7.52
CA LEU A 53 -19.13 -1.21 8.37
C LEU A 53 -20.54 -0.96 7.78
N SER A 54 -20.66 -0.79 6.46
CA SER A 54 -21.97 -0.69 5.80
C SER A 54 -22.81 -1.96 5.94
N PHE A 55 -22.19 -3.15 5.87
CA PHE A 55 -22.90 -4.42 6.05
C PHE A 55 -23.23 -4.73 7.53
N LEU A 56 -22.40 -4.25 8.47
CA LEU A 56 -22.59 -4.45 9.91
C LEU A 56 -23.52 -3.42 10.56
N SER A 57 -23.96 -2.40 9.82
CA SER A 57 -24.90 -1.38 10.30
C SER A 57 -26.30 -1.51 9.65
N PRO A 58 -27.06 -2.60 9.88
CA PRO A 58 -28.46 -2.71 9.43
C PRO A 58 -29.43 -1.83 10.25
N ALA A 59 -28.97 -0.81 10.97
CA ALA A 59 -29.79 0.02 11.86
C ALA A 59 -30.63 1.09 11.14
N ASP A 60 -30.34 1.43 9.88
CA ASP A 60 -31.03 2.53 9.17
C ASP A 60 -32.28 2.09 8.38
N HIS A 61 -32.69 0.82 8.47
CA HIS A 61 -33.93 0.33 7.85
C HIS A 61 -35.12 0.17 8.82
N ALA A 62 -34.94 0.51 10.10
CA ALA A 62 -36.03 0.58 11.06
C ALA A 62 -36.86 1.88 10.90
N ALA A 63 -37.80 1.79 9.96
CA ALA A 63 -39.13 2.41 9.93
C ALA A 63 -39.31 3.87 9.42
N PRO A 64 -40.14 4.04 8.37
CA PRO A 64 -40.71 5.34 7.97
C PRO A 64 -42.01 5.69 8.76
N ARG A 65 -42.22 7.01 8.91
CA ARG A 65 -43.44 7.81 9.19
C ARG A 65 -44.39 7.41 10.34
N ALA A 66 -44.57 8.36 11.26
CA ALA A 66 -45.89 8.75 11.74
C ALA A 66 -46.06 10.26 11.57
N GLU A 67 -46.91 10.63 10.62
CA GLU A 67 -47.52 11.96 10.49
C GLU A 67 -48.67 12.08 11.52
N ALA A 68 -49.02 13.35 11.80
CA ALA A 68 -50.29 13.86 12.34
C ALA A 68 -50.36 14.18 13.86
N PRO A 69 -51.28 15.07 14.29
CA PRO A 69 -51.76 16.31 13.68
C PRO A 69 -51.77 17.50 14.68
N SER A 70 -52.16 18.67 14.17
CA SER A 70 -52.39 19.95 14.85
C SER A 70 -53.30 19.92 16.11
N ALA A 71 -52.87 20.63 17.16
CA ALA A 71 -53.71 21.30 18.18
C ALA A 71 -52.86 22.50 18.70
N GLY A 72 -53.24 23.78 18.61
CA GLY A 72 -54.51 24.40 18.94
C GLY A 72 -54.45 24.95 20.38
N THR A 73 -54.78 26.24 20.57
CA THR A 73 -54.85 27.04 21.83
C THR A 73 -53.52 27.67 22.30
N ARG A 74 -53.41 28.97 22.63
CA ARG A 74 -54.35 30.10 22.74
C ARG A 74 -53.54 31.40 22.61
#